data_AF-A0A367JAC8-F1
#
_entry.id   AF-A0A367JAC8-F1
#
_cell.length_a   1.000
_cell.length_b   1.000
_cell.length_c   1.000
_cell.angle_alpha   90.00
_cell.angle_beta   90.00
_cell.angle_gamma   90.00
#
_symmetry.space_group_name_H-M   'P 1'
#
loop_
_entity.id
_entity.type
_entity.pdbx_description
1 polymer ?
#
loop_
_entity_poly.entity_id
_entity_poly.type
_entity_poly.pdbx_seq_one_letter_code
_entity_poly.pdbx_strand_id
1 'polypeptide(L)'
;MPETRVWAEAIEVFLNQTRLSSKRNGLSISYTAPVLVPVAILSALHLLDNLRIQFDRLVTLMATNEDNTNSDNEFDDDTSSEISDAIETEFSNIMLLTESSDKKEETSTDQQRLAYWFAAVGATTEALWKNKMDQVEKWLPHLIQRVPRSMTSRGSSVAQKATLNQLDELIKKTMIHTLVGSALLKDNDVEKQKQGLAELKSAESLRTTIRKQQSKMTSHSATNEDGHDLESIVLSLADFVVSFAGLEAWITAMKLNQDVAEIEDHVRESTLALRRMIRHPYLQMLGENQSIVDRLTRLGRFITHHPGDTDSACDITDEDNIVDAEDSSAHQIVYGLLIAHMHPK
;
A
#
# COMPACT_ATOMS: atom_id res chain seq x y z
N MET A 1 -3.58 21.76 -23.83
CA MET A 1 -4.35 20.80 -23.02
C MET A 1 -3.41 20.25 -21.97
N PRO A 2 -3.82 20.09 -20.70
CA PRO A 2 -2.95 19.45 -19.72
C PRO A 2 -2.79 17.98 -20.16
N GLU A 3 -1.56 17.60 -20.49
CA GLU A 3 -1.20 16.21 -20.77
C GLU A 3 -1.43 15.41 -19.48
N THR A 4 -2.57 14.72 -19.36
CA THR A 4 -2.70 13.75 -18.28
C THR A 4 -1.69 12.64 -18.55
N ARG A 5 -1.11 12.07 -17.49
CA ARG A 5 -0.11 11.00 -17.64
C ARG A 5 -0.65 9.80 -18.42
N VAL A 6 -1.95 9.52 -18.26
CA VAL A 6 -2.71 8.56 -19.07
C VAL A 6 -2.60 8.89 -20.57
N TRP A 7 -2.74 10.16 -20.95
CA TRP A 7 -2.56 10.60 -22.33
C TRP A 7 -1.10 10.51 -22.79
N ALA A 8 -0.13 10.85 -21.94
CA ALA A 8 1.30 10.71 -22.28
C ALA A 8 1.69 9.25 -22.53
N GLU A 9 1.26 8.33 -21.65
CA GLU A 9 1.52 6.89 -21.76
C GLU A 9 0.75 6.27 -22.94
N ALA A 10 -0.51 6.69 -23.17
CA ALA A 10 -1.25 6.28 -24.36
C ALA A 10 -0.55 6.72 -25.64
N ILE A 11 -0.09 7.98 -25.72
CA ILE A 11 0.66 8.51 -26.86
C ILE A 11 1.98 7.76 -27.03
N GLU A 12 2.71 7.46 -25.96
CA GLU A 12 3.94 6.67 -26.02
C GLU A 12 3.70 5.25 -26.58
N VAL A 13 2.64 4.58 -26.12
CA VAL A 13 2.23 3.27 -26.63
C VAL A 13 1.85 3.36 -28.12
N PHE A 14 1.10 4.38 -28.54
CA PHE A 14 0.77 4.60 -29.95
C PHE A 14 2.01 4.92 -30.80
N LEU A 15 2.96 5.71 -30.28
CA LEU A 15 4.20 6.08 -30.96
C LEU A 15 5.15 4.87 -31.10
N ASN A 16 5.24 4.01 -30.09
CA ASN A 16 6.05 2.79 -30.14
C ASN A 16 5.45 1.77 -31.12
N GLN A 17 4.12 1.63 -31.16
CA GLN A 17 3.42 0.77 -32.13
C GLN A 17 3.57 1.28 -33.58
N THR A 18 3.53 2.60 -33.80
CA THR A 18 3.72 3.19 -35.13
C THR A 18 5.19 3.23 -35.56
N ARG A 19 6.15 3.44 -34.65
CA ARG A 19 7.60 3.38 -34.97
C ARG A 19 8.06 2.00 -35.41
N LEU A 20 7.51 0.93 -34.83
CA LEU A 20 7.78 -0.47 -35.23
C LEU A 20 7.30 -0.79 -36.66
N SER A 21 6.41 0.03 -37.23
CA SER A 21 6.00 -0.08 -38.64
C SER A 21 7.04 0.49 -39.61
N SER A 22 7.87 1.46 -39.18
CA SER A 22 8.82 2.17 -40.05
C SER A 22 10.15 1.43 -40.28
N LYS A 23 10.56 0.55 -39.36
CA LYS A 23 11.70 -0.35 -39.52
C LYS A 23 11.18 -1.72 -39.94
N ARG A 24 11.22 -2.01 -41.24
CA ARG A 24 10.87 -3.29 -41.88
C ARG A 24 11.20 -4.49 -40.98
N ASN A 25 10.15 -5.14 -40.47
CA ASN A 25 10.06 -6.45 -39.78
C ASN A 25 9.23 -6.45 -38.46
N GLY A 26 8.49 -5.38 -38.14
CA GLY A 26 7.43 -5.44 -37.13
C GLY A 26 6.14 -6.05 -37.68
N LEU A 27 5.48 -6.93 -36.91
CA LEU A 27 4.13 -7.44 -37.20
C LEU A 27 3.16 -6.25 -37.30
N SER A 28 2.80 -5.83 -38.51
CA SER A 28 1.81 -4.78 -38.71
C SER A 28 0.43 -5.31 -38.37
N ILE A 29 -0.23 -4.73 -37.38
CA ILE A 29 -1.65 -4.94 -37.14
C ILE A 29 -2.42 -4.38 -38.35
N SER A 30 -3.32 -5.20 -38.91
CA SER A 30 -4.19 -4.87 -40.05
C SER A 30 -4.91 -3.53 -39.85
N TYR A 31 -5.10 -2.77 -40.93
CA TYR A 31 -5.88 -1.52 -41.00
C TYR A 31 -7.36 -1.66 -40.54
N THR A 32 -7.83 -2.87 -40.22
CA THR A 32 -9.17 -3.17 -39.65
C THR A 32 -9.18 -3.43 -38.14
N ALA A 33 -8.02 -3.34 -37.47
CA ALA A 33 -7.91 -3.34 -36.01
C ALA A 33 -7.69 -1.95 -35.33
N PRO A 34 -8.02 -0.76 -35.92
CA PRO A 34 -7.53 0.52 -35.41
C PRO A 34 -8.40 1.14 -34.32
N VAL A 35 -9.47 0.48 -33.86
CA VAL A 35 -10.38 1.05 -32.84
C VAL A 35 -10.34 0.25 -31.54
N LEU A 36 -10.27 -1.08 -31.61
CA LEU A 36 -10.33 -1.94 -30.42
C LEU A 36 -9.04 -1.87 -29.57
N VAL A 37 -7.87 -1.82 -30.21
CA VAL A 37 -6.58 -1.78 -29.50
C VAL A 37 -6.38 -0.45 -28.75
N PRO A 38 -6.61 0.73 -29.38
CA PRO A 38 -6.59 2.01 -28.67
C PRO A 38 -7.58 2.09 -27.50
N VAL A 39 -8.82 1.64 -27.71
CA VAL A 39 -9.88 1.73 -26.68
C VAL A 39 -9.58 0.80 -25.51
N ALA A 40 -9.09 -0.42 -25.77
CA ALA A 40 -8.69 -1.34 -24.70
C ALA A 40 -7.52 -0.76 -23.88
N ILE A 41 -6.48 -0.23 -24.54
CA ILE A 41 -5.34 0.41 -23.86
C ILE A 41 -5.81 1.60 -23.02
N LEU A 42 -6.63 2.48 -23.58
CA LEU A 42 -7.17 3.64 -22.86
C LEU A 42 -8.06 3.23 -21.68
N SER A 43 -8.89 2.19 -21.84
CA SER A 43 -9.72 1.67 -20.74
C SER A 43 -8.88 1.11 -19.60
N ALA A 44 -7.80 0.40 -19.91
CA ALA A 44 -6.90 -0.17 -18.91
C ALA A 44 -6.12 0.93 -18.17
N LEU A 45 -5.58 1.92 -18.91
CA LEU A 45 -4.91 3.06 -18.29
C LEU A 45 -5.87 3.90 -17.45
N HIS A 46 -7.11 4.08 -17.88
CA HIS A 46 -8.13 4.77 -17.10
C HIS A 46 -8.46 4.01 -15.80
N LEU A 47 -8.57 2.68 -15.84
CA LEU A 47 -8.76 1.86 -14.63
C LEU A 47 -7.60 1.99 -13.66
N LEU A 48 -6.36 1.97 -14.16
CA LEU A 48 -5.17 2.15 -13.33
C LEU A 48 -5.07 3.58 -12.75
N ASP A 49 -5.50 4.61 -13.49
CA ASP A 49 -5.51 5.98 -12.99
C ASP A 49 -6.58 6.17 -11.91
N ASN A 50 -7.76 5.56 -12.11
CA ASN A 50 -8.79 5.52 -11.08
C ASN A 50 -8.28 4.79 -9.83
N LEU A 51 -7.59 3.66 -9.98
CA LEU A 51 -6.98 2.95 -8.85
C LEU A 51 -5.94 3.81 -8.12
N ARG A 52 -5.09 4.52 -8.86
CA ARG A 52 -4.14 5.46 -8.28
C ARG A 52 -4.86 6.50 -7.42
N ILE A 53 -5.93 7.12 -7.92
CA ILE A 53 -6.73 8.11 -7.19
C ILE A 53 -7.40 7.49 -5.96
N GLN A 54 -7.92 6.26 -6.05
CA GLN A 54 -8.54 5.59 -4.91
C GLN A 54 -7.53 5.22 -3.82
N PHE A 55 -6.32 4.78 -4.20
CA PHE A 55 -5.25 4.56 -3.22
C PHE A 55 -4.75 5.85 -2.58
N ASP A 56 -4.67 6.94 -3.35
CA ASP A 56 -4.35 8.28 -2.85
C ASP A 56 -5.35 8.71 -1.77
N ARG A 57 -6.65 8.62 -2.06
CA ARG A 57 -7.74 8.85 -1.08
C ARG A 57 -7.66 7.94 0.13
N LEU A 58 -7.29 6.68 -0.05
CA LEU A 58 -7.12 5.74 1.06
C LEU A 58 -5.95 6.15 1.96
N VAL A 59 -4.85 6.64 1.39
CA VAL A 59 -3.75 7.21 2.18
C VAL A 59 -4.22 8.44 2.95
N THR A 60 -4.96 9.35 2.32
CA THR A 60 -5.57 10.50 3.02
C THR A 60 -6.42 10.03 4.19
N LEU A 61 -7.35 9.08 3.97
CA LEU A 61 -8.20 8.51 5.02
C LEU A 61 -7.38 7.95 6.20
N MET A 62 -6.31 7.22 5.91
CA MET A 62 -5.41 6.66 6.94
C MET A 62 -4.59 7.73 7.66
N ALA A 63 -4.34 8.87 7.01
CA ALA A 63 -3.55 9.97 7.52
C ALA A 63 -4.36 10.99 8.34
N THR A 64 -5.62 11.25 7.97
CA THR A 64 -6.45 12.36 8.51
C THR A 64 -7.34 11.98 9.69
N ASN A 65 -7.39 10.71 10.09
CA ASN A 65 -8.31 10.23 11.14
C ASN A 65 -7.97 10.72 12.58
N GLU A 66 -7.26 11.84 12.74
CA GLU A 66 -6.45 12.15 13.94
C GLU A 66 -6.56 13.59 14.50
N ASP A 67 -7.57 14.41 14.18
CA ASP A 67 -7.62 15.82 14.67
C ASP A 67 -8.52 16.13 15.89
N ASN A 68 -9.12 15.15 16.59
CA ASN A 68 -10.09 15.44 17.68
C ASN A 68 -9.76 14.87 19.07
N THR A 69 -8.54 15.06 19.60
CA THR A 69 -8.29 14.77 21.03
C THR A 69 -7.45 15.81 21.79
N ASN A 70 -7.30 17.05 21.29
CA ASN A 70 -6.69 18.15 22.05
C ASN A 70 -7.43 19.49 21.86
N SER A 71 -8.75 19.51 22.02
CA SER A 71 -9.44 20.76 22.37
C SER A 71 -10.41 20.48 23.51
N ASP A 72 -10.05 20.95 24.71
CA ASP A 72 -10.90 21.04 25.91
C ASP A 72 -12.06 22.04 25.73
N ASN A 73 -12.70 22.05 24.56
CA ASN A 73 -13.91 22.81 24.32
C ASN A 73 -15.07 21.82 24.25
N GLU A 74 -15.82 21.73 25.35
CA GLU A 74 -17.19 21.22 25.40
C GLU A 74 -18.07 21.98 24.39
N PHE A 75 -18.02 21.57 23.13
CA PHE A 75 -19.07 21.86 22.15
C PHE A 75 -19.19 20.64 21.24
N ASP A 76 -20.38 20.04 21.26
CA ASP A 76 -20.78 18.88 20.46
C ASP A 76 -20.28 18.98 19.01
N ASP A 77 -19.30 18.15 18.64
CA ASP A 77 -18.81 18.03 17.27
C ASP A 77 -19.27 16.70 16.66
N ASP A 78 -20.51 16.68 16.19
CA ASP A 78 -21.09 15.62 15.33
C ASP A 78 -20.38 15.55 13.95
N THR A 79 -19.41 16.43 13.67
CA THR A 79 -18.83 16.63 12.32
C THR A 79 -17.68 15.66 11.99
N SER A 80 -17.01 15.06 12.98
CA SER A 80 -15.84 14.20 12.73
C SER A 80 -16.22 12.79 12.24
N SER A 81 -17.38 12.26 12.65
CA SER A 81 -17.95 11.03 12.09
C SER A 81 -18.36 11.22 10.63
N GLU A 82 -18.79 12.43 10.25
CA GLU A 82 -19.20 12.71 8.88
C GLU A 82 -18.01 12.73 7.89
N ILE A 83 -16.80 13.12 8.31
CA ILE A 83 -15.64 13.24 7.38
C ILE A 83 -15.03 11.87 7.03
N SER A 84 -14.90 10.96 8.02
CA SER A 84 -14.43 9.58 7.77
C SER A 84 -15.44 8.76 6.94
N ASP A 85 -16.74 9.04 7.06
CA ASP A 85 -17.76 8.48 6.19
C ASP A 85 -17.86 9.21 4.83
N ALA A 86 -17.43 10.49 4.74
CA ALA A 86 -17.43 11.26 3.50
C ALA A 86 -16.34 10.85 2.50
N ILE A 87 -15.19 10.34 2.96
CA ILE A 87 -14.18 9.76 2.07
C ILE A 87 -14.54 8.28 1.81
N GLU A 88 -15.56 8.08 0.99
CA GLU A 88 -15.92 6.77 0.47
C GLU A 88 -14.99 6.43 -0.70
N THR A 89 -14.19 5.37 -0.56
CA THR A 89 -13.40 4.88 -1.68
C THR A 89 -14.25 3.95 -2.56
N GLU A 90 -13.94 3.94 -3.85
CA GLU A 90 -14.77 3.24 -4.85
C GLU A 90 -14.15 1.91 -5.31
N PHE A 91 -13.30 1.28 -4.51
CA PHE A 91 -12.66 0.01 -4.89
C PHE A 91 -13.69 -1.07 -5.27
N SER A 92 -14.81 -1.14 -4.54
CA SER A 92 -15.90 -2.08 -4.86
C SER A 92 -16.53 -1.82 -6.24
N ASN A 93 -16.67 -0.56 -6.66
CA ASN A 93 -17.18 -0.21 -7.98
C ASN A 93 -16.19 -0.63 -9.07
N ILE A 94 -14.89 -0.41 -8.85
CA ILE A 94 -13.84 -0.85 -9.77
C ILE A 94 -13.83 -2.38 -9.90
N MET A 95 -14.03 -3.10 -8.80
CA MET A 95 -14.16 -4.57 -8.83
C MET A 95 -15.36 -5.01 -9.66
N LEU A 96 -16.54 -4.38 -9.51
CA LEU A 96 -17.72 -4.70 -10.32
C LEU A 96 -17.52 -4.41 -11.82
N LEU A 97 -16.81 -3.32 -12.15
CA LEU A 97 -16.48 -2.97 -13.53
C LEU A 97 -15.46 -3.91 -14.19
N THR A 98 -14.65 -4.58 -13.37
CA THR A 98 -13.58 -5.49 -13.82
C THR A 98 -13.90 -6.97 -13.60
N GLU A 99 -15.03 -7.26 -12.94
CA GLU A 99 -15.56 -8.60 -12.80
C GLU A 99 -16.08 -9.08 -14.15
N SER A 100 -15.49 -10.17 -14.67
CA SER A 100 -15.94 -10.79 -15.91
C SER A 100 -17.39 -11.26 -15.73
N SER A 101 -18.34 -10.55 -16.34
CA SER A 101 -19.78 -10.81 -16.21
C SER A 101 -20.21 -12.20 -16.70
N ASP A 102 -19.35 -12.97 -17.37
CA ASP A 102 -19.70 -14.29 -17.87
C ASP A 102 -18.58 -15.31 -17.69
N LYS A 103 -18.90 -16.42 -17.01
CA LYS A 103 -18.07 -17.63 -16.88
C LYS A 103 -17.81 -18.36 -18.22
N LYS A 104 -18.07 -17.71 -19.36
CA LYS A 104 -18.01 -18.28 -20.72
C LYS A 104 -17.10 -17.53 -21.68
N GLU A 105 -16.58 -16.35 -21.32
CA GLU A 105 -15.60 -15.65 -22.15
C GLU A 105 -14.24 -15.61 -21.47
N GLU A 106 -13.30 -16.43 -21.95
CA GLU A 106 -11.87 -16.39 -21.61
C GLU A 106 -11.15 -15.13 -22.15
N THR A 107 -11.86 -14.00 -22.27
CA THR A 107 -11.38 -12.76 -22.89
C THR A 107 -11.07 -11.66 -21.87
N SER A 108 -11.10 -11.95 -20.56
CA SER A 108 -10.66 -10.98 -19.56
C SER A 108 -9.18 -10.66 -19.82
N THR A 109 -8.91 -9.44 -20.26
CA THR A 109 -7.54 -9.00 -20.53
C THR A 109 -6.70 -9.07 -19.25
N ASP A 110 -5.41 -9.41 -19.34
CA ASP A 110 -4.54 -9.49 -18.16
C ASP A 110 -4.52 -8.16 -17.37
N GLN A 111 -4.74 -7.03 -18.06
CA GLN A 111 -4.88 -5.71 -17.45
C GLN A 111 -6.15 -5.54 -16.60
N GLN A 112 -7.30 -6.08 -17.04
CA GLN A 112 -8.52 -6.09 -16.23
C GLN A 112 -8.35 -6.95 -14.99
N ARG A 113 -7.69 -8.11 -15.12
CA ARG A 113 -7.37 -8.98 -13.98
C ARG A 113 -6.46 -8.28 -12.98
N LEU A 114 -5.48 -7.51 -13.48
CA LEU A 114 -4.59 -6.71 -12.65
C LEU A 114 -5.34 -5.59 -11.92
N ALA A 115 -6.19 -4.84 -12.63
CA ALA A 115 -7.01 -3.80 -12.04
C ALA A 115 -7.97 -4.36 -10.97
N TYR A 116 -8.61 -5.50 -11.26
CA TYR A 116 -9.45 -6.20 -10.29
C TYR A 116 -8.68 -6.60 -9.03
N TRP A 117 -7.47 -7.14 -9.19
CA TRP A 117 -6.63 -7.55 -8.06
C TRP A 117 -6.20 -6.36 -7.20
N PHE A 118 -5.77 -5.26 -7.82
CA PHE A 118 -5.46 -4.03 -7.08
C PHE A 118 -6.69 -3.45 -6.38
N ALA A 119 -7.87 -3.49 -7.01
CA ALA A 119 -9.10 -3.06 -6.38
C ALA A 119 -9.44 -3.93 -5.16
N ALA A 120 -9.26 -5.25 -5.25
CA ALA A 120 -9.43 -6.15 -4.12
C ALA A 120 -8.44 -5.87 -2.98
N VAL A 121 -7.19 -5.49 -3.30
CA VAL A 121 -6.19 -5.08 -2.30
C VAL A 121 -6.69 -3.82 -1.58
N GLY A 122 -7.07 -2.79 -2.33
CA GLY A 122 -7.59 -1.54 -1.77
C GLY A 122 -8.81 -1.77 -0.89
N ALA A 123 -9.82 -2.49 -1.40
CA ALA A 123 -11.04 -2.81 -0.67
C ALA A 123 -10.76 -3.61 0.62
N THR A 124 -9.85 -4.59 0.57
CA THR A 124 -9.48 -5.39 1.75
C THR A 124 -8.75 -4.52 2.79
N THR A 125 -7.85 -3.66 2.34
CA THR A 125 -7.07 -2.79 3.24
C THR A 125 -7.96 -1.73 3.87
N GLU A 126 -8.88 -1.12 3.11
CA GLU A 126 -9.89 -0.20 3.65
C GLU A 126 -10.81 -0.91 4.64
N ALA A 127 -11.31 -2.11 4.31
CA ALA A 127 -12.17 -2.88 5.21
C ALA A 127 -11.45 -3.24 6.52
N LEU A 128 -10.16 -3.63 6.45
CA LEU A 128 -9.33 -3.85 7.63
C LEU A 128 -9.16 -2.58 8.45
N TRP A 129 -8.89 -1.45 7.81
CA TRP A 129 -8.73 -0.16 8.47
C TRP A 129 -10.01 0.30 9.18
N LYS A 130 -11.17 0.13 8.52
CA LYS A 130 -12.51 0.42 9.09
C LYS A 130 -13.04 -0.69 10.01
N ASN A 131 -12.25 -1.73 10.30
CA ASN A 131 -12.61 -2.90 11.10
C ASN A 131 -13.90 -3.63 10.64
N LYS A 132 -14.18 -3.63 9.32
CA LYS A 132 -15.35 -4.28 8.70
C LYS A 132 -15.00 -5.72 8.31
N MET A 133 -14.83 -6.60 9.30
CA MET A 133 -14.34 -7.97 9.09
C MET A 133 -15.19 -8.82 8.13
N ASP A 134 -16.51 -8.62 8.09
CA ASP A 134 -17.39 -9.28 7.10
C ASP A 134 -16.97 -9.02 5.65
N GLN A 135 -16.49 -7.79 5.37
CA GLN A 135 -16.01 -7.42 4.04
C GLN A 135 -14.62 -8.01 3.79
N VAL A 136 -13.76 -8.06 4.80
CA VAL A 136 -12.43 -8.68 4.71
C VAL A 136 -12.57 -10.15 4.32
N GLU A 137 -13.44 -10.91 5.01
CA GLU A 137 -13.69 -12.32 4.69
C GLU A 137 -14.24 -12.53 3.28
N LYS A 138 -15.05 -11.58 2.78
CA LYS A 138 -15.55 -11.60 1.40
C LYS A 138 -14.44 -11.38 0.37
N TRP A 139 -13.52 -10.44 0.62
CA TRP A 139 -12.53 -10.01 -0.38
C TRP A 139 -11.23 -10.84 -0.37
N LEU A 140 -10.79 -11.32 0.80
CA LEU A 140 -9.53 -12.05 0.96
C LEU A 140 -9.36 -13.27 0.02
N PRO A 141 -10.39 -14.10 -0.25
CA PRO A 141 -10.27 -15.21 -1.20
C PRO A 141 -9.90 -14.77 -2.62
N HIS A 142 -10.35 -13.59 -3.04
CA HIS A 142 -10.09 -13.04 -4.37
C HIS A 142 -8.62 -12.67 -4.55
N LEU A 143 -7.95 -12.23 -3.47
CA LEU A 143 -6.52 -11.91 -3.48
C LEU A 143 -5.64 -13.15 -3.62
N ILE A 144 -6.03 -14.25 -2.98
CA ILE A 144 -5.25 -15.49 -2.94
C ILE A 144 -5.41 -16.26 -4.27
N GLN A 145 -6.62 -16.34 -4.81
CA GLN A 145 -6.91 -17.20 -5.96
C GLN A 145 -6.55 -16.56 -7.32
N ARG A 146 -6.44 -15.23 -7.39
CA ARG A 146 -6.32 -14.50 -8.68
C ARG A 146 -5.11 -13.57 -8.74
N VAL A 147 -3.95 -13.98 -8.24
CA VAL A 147 -2.72 -13.15 -8.34
C VAL A 147 -2.29 -13.00 -9.80
N PRO A 148 -2.35 -11.78 -10.38
CA PRO A 148 -1.97 -11.53 -11.76
C PRO A 148 -0.44 -11.48 -11.89
N ARG A 149 0.09 -11.97 -13.02
CA ARG A 149 1.50 -11.83 -13.36
C ARG A 149 1.84 -10.35 -13.60
N SER A 150 3.07 -9.94 -13.32
CA SER A 150 3.56 -8.60 -13.64
C SER A 150 3.36 -8.29 -15.13
N MET A 151 2.86 -7.11 -15.44
CA MET A 151 2.74 -6.61 -16.81
C MET A 151 3.88 -5.63 -17.16
N THR A 152 4.80 -5.40 -16.22
CA THR A 152 5.91 -4.45 -16.39
C THR A 152 6.82 -4.83 -17.56
N SER A 153 6.87 -3.95 -18.57
CA SER A 153 7.64 -4.18 -19.80
C SER A 153 9.09 -3.69 -19.72
N ARG A 154 9.50 -3.14 -18.57
CA ARG A 154 10.67 -2.24 -18.36
C ARG A 154 12.05 -2.89 -18.33
N GLY A 155 12.17 -4.19 -18.61
CA GLY A 155 13.48 -4.82 -18.73
C GLY A 155 14.10 -4.60 -20.12
N SER A 156 15.31 -4.05 -20.18
CA SER A 156 16.07 -3.92 -21.44
C SER A 156 16.51 -5.28 -22.01
N SER A 157 16.58 -6.31 -21.16
CA SER A 157 16.92 -7.68 -21.52
C SER A 157 15.90 -8.69 -20.94
N VAL A 158 15.83 -9.88 -21.52
CA VAL A 158 14.98 -10.98 -21.03
C VAL A 158 15.30 -11.33 -19.57
N ALA A 159 16.59 -11.33 -19.20
CA ALA A 159 17.03 -11.57 -17.82
C ALA A 159 16.58 -10.46 -16.86
N GLN A 160 16.62 -9.19 -17.30
CA GLN A 160 16.14 -8.07 -16.50
C GLN A 160 14.60 -8.09 -16.35
N LYS A 161 13.87 -8.48 -17.41
CA LYS A 161 12.40 -8.67 -17.31
C LYS A 161 12.05 -9.79 -16.34
N ALA A 162 12.74 -10.93 -16.41
CA ALA A 162 12.50 -12.04 -15.50
C ALA A 162 12.74 -11.67 -14.02
N THR A 163 13.79 -10.88 -13.75
CA THR A 163 14.08 -10.41 -12.38
C THR A 163 13.07 -9.38 -11.88
N LEU A 164 12.62 -8.43 -12.71
CA LEU A 164 11.55 -7.49 -12.35
C LEU A 164 10.22 -8.22 -12.09
N ASN A 165 9.87 -9.20 -12.91
CA ASN A 165 8.66 -10.01 -12.71
C ASN A 165 8.72 -10.80 -11.39
N GLN A 166 9.89 -11.37 -11.07
CA GLN A 166 10.09 -12.05 -9.80
C GLN A 166 9.94 -11.09 -8.61
N LEU A 167 10.44 -9.86 -8.73
CA LEU A 167 10.31 -8.83 -7.70
C LEU A 167 8.84 -8.46 -7.48
N ASP A 168 8.10 -8.24 -8.56
CA ASP A 168 6.66 -7.97 -8.53
C ASP A 168 5.86 -9.11 -7.85
N GLU A 169 6.15 -10.37 -8.21
CA GLU A 169 5.52 -11.54 -7.57
C GLU A 169 5.81 -11.58 -6.06
N LEU A 170 7.04 -11.28 -5.65
CA LEU A 170 7.40 -11.22 -4.22
C LEU A 170 6.69 -10.09 -3.49
N ILE A 171 6.55 -8.90 -4.10
CA ILE A 171 5.81 -7.77 -3.52
C ILE A 171 4.35 -8.16 -3.32
N LYS A 172 3.69 -8.69 -4.35
CA LYS A 172 2.29 -9.13 -4.27
C LYS A 172 2.10 -10.21 -3.21
N LYS A 173 3.02 -11.18 -3.12
CA LYS A 173 3.01 -12.21 -2.09
C LYS A 173 3.16 -11.63 -0.68
N THR A 174 4.06 -10.65 -0.52
CA THR A 174 4.24 -9.92 0.74
C THR A 174 2.94 -9.24 1.16
N MET A 175 2.28 -8.54 0.24
CA MET A 175 1.00 -7.86 0.51
C MET A 175 -0.08 -8.85 0.97
N ILE A 176 -0.18 -10.02 0.34
CA ILE A 176 -1.13 -11.07 0.73
C ILE A 176 -0.85 -11.54 2.15
N HIS A 177 0.40 -11.91 2.47
CA HIS A 177 0.77 -12.34 3.83
C HIS A 177 0.49 -11.26 4.88
N THR A 178 0.79 -9.99 4.57
CA THR A 178 0.47 -8.86 5.46
C THR A 178 -1.04 -8.72 5.69
N LEU A 179 -1.86 -8.77 4.64
CA LEU A 179 -3.32 -8.62 4.78
C LEU A 179 -3.98 -9.81 5.49
N VAL A 180 -3.56 -11.03 5.16
CA VAL A 180 -4.03 -12.25 5.85
C VAL A 180 -3.61 -12.20 7.32
N GLY A 181 -2.35 -11.85 7.62
CA GLY A 181 -1.85 -11.73 8.98
C GLY A 181 -2.63 -10.69 9.79
N SER A 182 -2.88 -9.52 9.18
CA SER A 182 -3.66 -8.44 9.78
C SER A 182 -5.10 -8.86 10.08
N ALA A 183 -5.75 -9.57 9.14
CA ALA A 183 -7.11 -10.07 9.33
C ALA A 183 -7.20 -11.08 10.48
N LEU A 184 -6.26 -12.03 10.55
CA LEU A 184 -6.24 -13.06 11.58
C LEU A 184 -5.92 -12.51 12.97
N LEU A 185 -5.12 -11.44 13.07
CA LEU A 185 -4.82 -10.77 14.33
C LEU A 185 -6.01 -9.99 14.91
N LYS A 186 -6.97 -9.57 14.08
CA LYS A 186 -8.22 -8.92 14.50
C LYS A 186 -9.29 -9.94 14.95
N ASP A 187 -9.05 -11.23 14.80
CA ASP A 187 -9.92 -12.28 15.34
C ASP A 187 -9.71 -12.44 16.86
N ASN A 188 -10.72 -12.95 17.56
CA ASN A 188 -10.67 -13.19 19.01
C ASN A 188 -10.07 -14.57 19.35
N ASP A 189 -9.93 -15.47 18.37
CA ASP A 189 -9.34 -16.79 18.56
C ASP A 189 -7.80 -16.73 18.64
N VAL A 190 -7.24 -17.18 19.77
CA VAL A 190 -5.80 -17.20 20.06
C VAL A 190 -5.02 -18.00 19.00
N GLU A 191 -5.58 -19.10 18.48
CA GLU A 191 -4.88 -19.90 17.48
C GLU A 191 -4.82 -19.18 16.12
N LYS A 192 -5.89 -18.47 15.76
CA LYS A 192 -5.88 -17.59 14.58
C LYS A 192 -4.92 -16.42 14.75
N GLN A 193 -4.86 -15.81 15.93
CA GLN A 193 -3.90 -14.73 16.22
C GLN A 193 -2.45 -15.21 16.06
N LYS A 194 -2.11 -16.41 16.57
CA LYS A 194 -0.78 -17.02 16.35
C LYS A 194 -0.50 -17.27 14.87
N GLN A 195 -1.49 -17.77 14.13
CA GLN A 195 -1.36 -17.92 12.68
C GLN A 195 -1.14 -16.56 12.01
N GLY A 196 -1.87 -15.52 12.42
CA GLY A 196 -1.70 -14.16 11.91
C GLY A 196 -0.29 -13.63 12.11
N LEU A 197 0.31 -13.86 13.28
CA LEU A 197 1.69 -13.51 13.57
C LEU A 197 2.69 -14.29 12.70
N ALA A 198 2.45 -15.58 12.45
CA ALA A 198 3.27 -16.37 11.54
C ALA A 198 3.22 -15.86 10.09
N GLU A 199 2.05 -15.38 9.63
CA GLU A 199 1.87 -14.76 8.32
C GLU A 199 2.61 -13.41 8.24
N LEU A 200 2.56 -12.57 9.27
CA LEU A 200 3.32 -11.32 9.33
C LEU A 200 4.84 -11.57 9.30
N LYS A 201 5.34 -12.54 10.06
CA LYS A 201 6.77 -12.95 10.01
C LYS A 201 7.17 -13.45 8.62
N SER A 202 6.28 -14.19 7.96
CA SER A 202 6.49 -14.64 6.58
C SER A 202 6.60 -13.45 5.63
N ALA A 203 5.76 -12.43 5.78
CA ALA A 203 5.86 -11.18 5.01
C ALA A 203 7.21 -10.49 5.22
N GLU A 204 7.71 -10.35 6.44
CA GLU A 204 9.01 -9.71 6.72
C GLU A 204 10.20 -10.48 6.14
N SER A 205 10.14 -11.82 6.16
CA SER A 205 11.14 -12.66 5.51
C SER A 205 11.22 -12.40 3.99
N LEU A 206 10.07 -12.18 3.35
CA LEU A 206 9.98 -11.83 1.93
C LEU A 206 10.48 -10.41 1.69
N ARG A 207 10.12 -9.43 2.53
CA ARG A 207 10.66 -8.05 2.45
C ARG A 207 12.18 -8.01 2.49
N THR A 208 12.79 -8.81 3.37
CA THR A 208 14.26 -8.93 3.42
C THR A 208 14.84 -9.46 2.12
N THR A 209 14.16 -10.43 1.48
CA THR A 209 14.56 -10.99 0.18
C THR A 209 14.42 -9.95 -0.94
N ILE A 210 13.31 -9.21 -0.97
CA ILE A 210 13.04 -8.10 -1.90
C ILE A 210 14.16 -7.05 -1.83
N ARG A 211 14.52 -6.58 -0.63
CA ARG A 211 15.60 -5.59 -0.45
C ARG A 211 16.95 -6.09 -0.95
N LYS A 212 17.28 -7.36 -0.71
CA LYS A 212 18.49 -8.02 -1.21
C LYS A 212 18.52 -8.15 -2.73
N GLN A 213 17.36 -8.28 -3.38
CA GLN A 213 17.26 -8.33 -4.84
C GLN A 213 17.36 -6.92 -5.44
N GLN A 214 16.64 -5.94 -4.88
CA GLN A 214 16.68 -4.55 -5.32
C GLN A 214 18.09 -3.96 -5.24
N SER A 215 18.84 -4.22 -4.17
CA SER A 215 20.22 -3.72 -4.02
C SER A 215 21.19 -4.27 -5.07
N LYS A 216 20.92 -5.44 -5.64
CA LYS A 216 21.70 -6.03 -6.74
C LYS A 216 21.33 -5.42 -8.10
N MET A 217 20.17 -4.78 -8.22
CA MET A 217 19.68 -4.19 -9.46
C MET A 217 20.07 -2.71 -9.58
N THR A 218 20.11 -1.97 -8.47
CA THR A 218 20.52 -0.55 -8.45
C THR A 218 21.98 -0.33 -8.87
N SER A 219 22.83 -1.34 -8.75
CA SER A 219 24.21 -1.30 -9.26
C SER A 219 24.31 -1.38 -10.80
N HIS A 220 23.22 -1.73 -11.50
CA HIS A 220 23.21 -1.96 -12.95
C HIS A 220 22.30 -1.00 -13.74
N SER A 221 21.63 -0.05 -13.08
CA SER A 221 20.50 0.72 -13.64
C SER A 221 20.71 2.25 -13.66
N ALA A 222 21.95 2.74 -13.65
CA ALA A 222 22.25 4.18 -13.58
C ALA A 222 21.99 4.98 -14.88
N THR A 223 21.28 4.41 -15.87
CA THR A 223 20.96 5.09 -17.12
C THR A 223 19.44 5.24 -17.28
N ASN A 224 18.96 6.41 -16.84
CA ASN A 224 17.81 7.19 -17.32
C ASN A 224 16.84 6.50 -18.28
N GLU A 225 15.62 6.19 -17.81
CA GLU A 225 14.36 6.65 -18.44
C GLU A 225 13.34 6.91 -17.32
N ASP A 226 13.22 8.20 -16.97
CA ASP A 226 12.44 8.83 -15.88
C ASP A 226 10.91 8.81 -16.11
N GLY A 227 10.38 7.72 -16.66
CA GLY A 227 8.95 7.50 -16.78
C GLY A 227 8.54 6.31 -15.93
N HIS A 228 7.99 6.52 -14.73
CA HIS A 228 7.30 5.39 -14.08
C HIS A 228 5.99 5.13 -14.81
N ASP A 229 5.77 3.89 -15.21
CA ASP A 229 4.50 3.42 -15.74
C ASP A 229 3.43 3.48 -14.65
N LEU A 230 2.18 3.69 -15.07
CA LEU A 230 1.06 3.84 -14.13
C LEU A 230 0.88 2.60 -13.26
N GLU A 231 1.16 1.41 -13.79
CA GLU A 231 1.19 0.14 -13.04
C GLU A 231 2.17 0.18 -11.86
N SER A 232 3.40 0.64 -12.07
CA SER A 232 4.40 0.73 -11.00
C SER A 232 3.98 1.70 -9.90
N ILE A 233 3.27 2.78 -10.26
CA ILE A 233 2.75 3.74 -9.28
C ILE A 233 1.64 3.10 -8.45
N VAL A 234 0.67 2.46 -9.09
CA VAL A 234 -0.43 1.77 -8.41
C VAL A 234 0.13 0.67 -7.50
N LEU A 235 1.11 -0.11 -7.98
CA LEU A 235 1.79 -1.11 -7.16
C LEU A 235 2.49 -0.48 -5.95
N SER A 236 3.19 0.64 -6.13
CA SER A 236 3.90 1.32 -5.03
C SER A 236 2.94 1.90 -4.00
N LEU A 237 1.82 2.48 -4.45
CA LEU A 237 0.75 2.97 -3.57
C LEU A 237 0.09 1.83 -2.81
N ALA A 238 -0.24 0.73 -3.50
CA ALA A 238 -0.84 -0.44 -2.89
C ALA A 238 0.11 -1.07 -1.85
N ASP A 239 1.39 -1.25 -2.17
CA ASP A 239 2.41 -1.74 -1.23
C ASP A 239 2.54 -0.78 -0.04
N PHE A 240 2.50 0.53 -0.25
CA PHE A 240 2.55 1.52 0.82
C PHE A 240 1.37 1.39 1.79
N VAL A 241 0.14 1.40 1.28
CA VAL A 241 -1.08 1.29 2.10
C VAL A 241 -1.11 -0.04 2.85
N VAL A 242 -0.76 -1.15 2.20
CA VAL A 242 -0.69 -2.47 2.86
C VAL A 242 0.40 -2.49 3.93
N SER A 243 1.54 -1.85 3.68
CA SER A 243 2.62 -1.73 4.68
C SER A 243 2.18 -0.88 5.87
N PHE A 244 1.35 0.14 5.65
CA PHE A 244 0.77 0.97 6.71
C PHE A 244 -0.21 0.18 7.58
N ALA A 245 -1.11 -0.58 6.96
CA ALA A 245 -1.98 -1.53 7.68
C ALA A 245 -1.19 -2.64 8.39
N GLY A 246 -0.08 -3.10 7.80
CA GLY A 246 0.83 -4.05 8.42
C GLY A 246 1.51 -3.50 9.67
N LEU A 247 1.84 -2.22 9.71
CA LEU A 247 2.37 -1.54 10.91
C LEU A 247 1.33 -1.54 12.03
N GLU A 248 0.06 -1.26 11.73
CA GLU A 248 -1.05 -1.39 12.69
C GLU A 248 -1.16 -2.83 13.22
N ALA A 249 -1.04 -3.82 12.34
CA ALA A 249 -1.10 -5.22 12.72
C ALA A 249 0.05 -5.63 13.65
N TRP A 250 1.27 -5.14 13.40
CA TRP A 250 2.41 -5.36 14.31
C TRP A 250 2.21 -4.69 15.67
N ILE A 251 1.65 -3.47 15.70
CA ILE A 251 1.31 -2.78 16.95
C ILE A 251 0.20 -3.53 17.70
N THR A 252 -0.76 -4.10 16.98
CA THR A 252 -1.80 -4.97 17.55
C THR A 252 -1.17 -6.23 18.14
N ALA A 253 -0.21 -6.84 17.43
CA ALA A 253 0.52 -8.00 17.91
C ALA A 253 1.32 -7.71 19.20
N MET A 254 1.88 -6.50 19.37
CA MET A 254 2.53 -6.10 20.63
C MET A 254 1.58 -6.24 21.83
N LYS A 255 0.30 -5.87 21.66
CA LYS A 255 -0.72 -5.95 22.73
C LYS A 255 -1.03 -7.39 23.15
N LEU A 256 -0.74 -8.35 22.28
CA LEU A 256 -0.95 -9.78 22.56
C LEU A 256 0.18 -10.38 23.42
N ASN A 257 1.17 -9.58 23.85
CA ASN A 257 2.24 -9.92 24.80
C ASN A 257 3.06 -11.18 24.44
N GLN A 258 3.17 -11.51 23.15
CA GLN A 258 4.09 -12.55 22.66
C GLN A 258 5.37 -11.88 22.17
N ASP A 259 6.53 -12.25 22.75
CA ASP A 259 7.87 -11.80 22.32
C ASP A 259 7.99 -10.30 21.98
N VAL A 260 7.74 -9.45 22.98
CA VAL A 260 7.63 -7.99 22.83
C VAL A 260 8.86 -7.38 22.14
N ALA A 261 10.06 -7.85 22.47
CA ALA A 261 11.30 -7.34 21.89
C ALA A 261 11.42 -7.63 20.38
N GLU A 262 11.08 -8.84 19.94
CA GLU A 262 11.05 -9.19 18.52
C GLU A 262 10.01 -8.36 17.76
N ILE A 263 8.84 -8.14 18.36
CA ILE A 263 7.79 -7.31 17.75
C ILE A 263 8.20 -5.84 17.68
N GLU A 264 8.81 -5.28 18.72
CA GLU A 264 9.32 -3.90 18.72
C GLU A 264 10.35 -3.69 17.60
N ASP A 265 11.21 -4.67 17.35
CA ASP A 265 12.15 -4.66 16.22
C ASP A 265 11.41 -4.60 14.88
N HIS A 266 10.37 -5.40 14.70
CA HIS A 266 9.53 -5.37 13.50
C HIS A 266 8.77 -4.04 13.32
N VAL A 267 8.25 -3.45 14.39
CA VAL A 267 7.59 -2.14 14.32
C VAL A 267 8.60 -1.05 13.97
N ARG A 268 9.80 -1.07 14.54
CA ARG A 268 10.88 -0.13 14.22
C ARG A 268 11.31 -0.25 12.76
N GLU A 269 11.49 -1.47 12.28
CA GLU A 269 11.86 -1.75 10.89
C GLU A 269 10.76 -1.33 9.90
N SER A 270 9.49 -1.65 10.20
CA SER A 270 8.33 -1.25 9.41
C SER A 270 8.18 0.27 9.33
N THR A 271 8.38 0.96 10.46
CA THR A 271 8.38 2.41 10.54
C THR A 271 9.47 3.02 9.64
N LEU A 272 10.69 2.50 9.70
CA LEU A 272 11.79 2.95 8.84
C LEU A 272 11.53 2.65 7.36
N ALA A 273 10.95 1.50 7.06
CA ALA A 273 10.59 1.13 5.69
C ALA A 273 9.55 2.10 5.10
N LEU A 274 8.46 2.37 5.82
CA LEU A 274 7.43 3.33 5.41
C LEU A 274 8.00 4.74 5.21
N ARG A 275 8.88 5.22 6.11
CA ARG A 275 9.58 6.50 5.93
C ARG A 275 10.44 6.55 4.67
N ARG A 276 11.05 5.42 4.27
CA ARG A 276 11.81 5.32 3.02
C ARG A 276 10.89 5.29 1.80
N MET A 277 9.76 4.59 1.88
CA MET A 277 8.78 4.52 0.80
C MET A 277 8.18 5.90 0.50
N ILE A 278 7.82 6.68 1.52
CA ILE A 278 7.23 8.02 1.35
C ILE A 278 8.17 8.99 0.59
N ARG A 279 9.48 8.80 0.67
CA ARG A 279 10.46 9.59 -0.08
C ARG A 279 10.47 9.29 -1.58
N HIS A 280 9.74 8.27 -2.03
CA HIS A 280 9.60 7.98 -3.44
C HIS A 280 8.83 9.12 -4.13
N PRO A 281 9.25 9.61 -5.31
CA PRO A 281 8.71 10.84 -5.92
C PRO A 281 7.17 10.95 -5.98
N TYR A 282 6.46 9.84 -6.22
CA TYR A 282 4.99 9.83 -6.28
C TYR A 282 4.31 9.90 -4.92
N LEU A 283 4.89 9.27 -3.90
CA LEU A 283 4.38 9.35 -2.54
C LEU A 283 4.76 10.70 -1.91
N GLN A 284 5.84 11.32 -2.39
CA GLN A 284 6.24 12.63 -1.94
C GLN A 284 5.21 13.73 -2.30
N MET A 285 4.46 13.53 -3.39
CA MET A 285 3.43 14.47 -3.87
C MET A 285 2.09 14.33 -3.13
N LEU A 286 1.95 13.38 -2.21
CA LEU A 286 0.77 13.24 -1.36
C LEU A 286 0.61 14.46 -0.45
N GLY A 287 -0.61 14.98 -0.32
CA GLY A 287 -0.88 16.17 0.51
C GLY A 287 -0.56 15.94 1.99
N GLU A 288 -0.69 14.70 2.45
CA GLU A 288 -0.57 14.27 3.85
C GLU A 288 0.82 13.75 4.20
N ASN A 289 1.77 13.79 3.27
CA ASN A 289 3.13 13.27 3.43
C ASN A 289 3.78 13.74 4.74
N GLN A 290 3.72 15.06 5.03
CA GLN A 290 4.32 15.62 6.24
C GLN A 290 3.69 15.05 7.52
N SER A 291 2.35 14.96 7.56
CA SER A 291 1.63 14.36 8.69
C SER A 291 2.04 12.91 8.92
N ILE A 292 2.11 12.10 7.86
CA ILE A 292 2.52 10.70 7.96
C ILE A 292 3.97 10.59 8.44
N VAL A 293 4.89 11.41 7.92
CA VAL A 293 6.30 11.40 8.33
C VAL A 293 6.44 11.78 9.81
N ASP A 294 5.69 12.77 10.27
CA ASP A 294 5.71 13.19 11.68
C ASP A 294 5.18 12.09 12.59
N ARG A 295 4.07 11.43 12.22
CA ARG A 295 3.51 10.28 12.94
C ARG A 295 4.48 9.12 13.04
N LEU A 296 5.09 8.71 11.91
CA LEU A 296 6.11 7.66 11.90
C LEU A 296 7.35 8.05 12.71
N THR A 297 7.70 9.33 12.77
CA THR A 297 8.83 9.81 13.58
C THR A 297 8.50 9.75 15.07
N ARG A 298 7.29 10.14 15.48
CA ARG A 298 6.81 10.01 16.86
C ARG A 298 6.77 8.54 17.30
N LEU A 299 6.23 7.65 16.47
CA LEU A 299 6.20 6.21 16.74
C LEU A 299 7.62 5.63 16.91
N GLY A 300 8.54 5.99 16.01
CA GLY A 300 9.93 5.55 16.12
C GLY A 300 10.63 6.03 17.40
N ARG A 301 10.35 7.26 17.86
CA ARG A 301 10.84 7.77 19.15
C ARG A 301 10.24 7.00 20.32
N PHE A 302 8.94 6.72 20.29
CA PHE A 302 8.26 5.97 21.35
C PHE A 302 8.86 4.57 21.55
N ILE A 303 9.06 3.83 20.47
CA ILE A 303 9.63 2.46 20.54
C ILE A 303 11.09 2.49 21.03
N THR A 304 11.85 3.53 20.68
CA THR A 304 13.26 3.65 21.13
C THR A 304 13.39 4.10 22.59
N HIS A 305 12.36 4.70 23.17
CA HIS A 305 12.34 5.19 24.55
C HIS A 305 11.41 4.34 25.45
N HIS A 306 11.09 3.11 25.04
CA HIS A 306 10.24 2.25 25.85
C HIS A 306 10.95 1.97 27.20
N PRO A 307 10.27 2.16 28.36
CA PRO A 307 10.91 2.26 29.68
C PRO A 307 11.54 0.94 30.19
N GLY A 308 11.60 -0.11 29.36
CA GLY A 308 12.32 -1.35 29.66
C GLY A 308 13.83 -1.28 29.41
N ASP A 309 14.31 -0.34 28.59
CA ASP A 309 15.72 -0.21 28.20
C ASP A 309 16.38 1.06 28.78
N THR A 310 16.25 1.24 30.10
CA THR A 310 17.09 2.20 30.84
C THR A 310 18.46 1.60 31.16
N ASP A 311 19.25 1.24 30.14
CA ASP A 311 20.73 1.26 30.25
C ASP A 311 21.42 1.18 28.88
N SER A 312 21.45 2.28 28.13
CA SER A 312 22.53 2.49 27.17
C SER A 312 22.72 3.96 26.90
N ALA A 313 23.69 4.53 27.62
CA ALA A 313 24.17 5.88 27.44
C ALA A 313 24.55 6.14 25.97
N CYS A 314 23.76 6.96 25.28
CA CYS A 314 24.20 7.73 24.14
C CYS A 314 23.69 9.16 24.30
N ASP A 315 24.60 10.01 24.79
CA ASP A 315 24.54 11.47 24.78
C ASP A 315 24.06 11.97 23.40
N ILE A 316 22.84 12.50 23.37
CA ILE A 316 22.46 13.54 22.40
C ILE A 316 21.87 14.68 23.23
N THR A 317 22.77 15.58 23.62
CA THR A 317 22.41 16.94 24.02
C THR A 317 21.70 17.61 22.85
N ASP A 318 20.46 18.02 23.05
CA ASP A 318 19.94 19.29 22.55
C ASP A 318 18.78 19.70 23.47
N GLU A 319 19.04 20.76 24.23
CA GLU A 319 18.11 21.45 25.12
C GLU A 319 16.92 22.05 24.33
N ASP A 320 15.85 22.33 25.06
CA ASP A 320 14.69 23.17 24.69
C ASP A 320 13.46 22.52 24.02
N ASN A 321 12.69 21.78 24.83
CA ASN A 321 11.38 22.25 25.32
C ASN A 321 10.67 21.12 26.10
N ILE A 322 10.93 21.06 27.41
CA ILE A 322 10.12 20.30 28.35
C ILE A 322 8.88 21.16 28.63
N VAL A 323 7.75 20.78 28.04
CA VAL A 323 6.42 21.18 28.53
C VAL A 323 5.72 19.91 28.97
N ASP A 324 5.71 19.72 30.29
CA ASP A 324 4.78 18.93 31.10
C ASP A 324 4.33 17.58 30.53
N ALA A 325 5.23 16.61 30.64
CA ALA A 325 4.88 15.19 30.65
C ALA A 325 4.45 14.77 32.07
N GLU A 326 3.34 15.32 32.55
CA GLU A 326 2.61 14.73 33.67
C GLU A 326 1.34 14.06 33.13
N ASP A 327 1.28 12.73 33.31
CA ASP A 327 0.08 11.88 33.26
C ASP A 327 -0.59 11.52 31.92
N SER A 328 0.10 11.61 30.79
CA SER A 328 -0.37 10.94 29.56
C SER A 328 0.14 9.49 29.53
N SER A 329 -0.62 8.60 30.17
CA SER A 329 -0.46 7.15 30.13
C SER A 329 -0.07 6.66 28.73
N ALA A 330 0.81 5.65 28.63
CA ALA A 330 1.15 4.96 27.38
C ALA A 330 -0.08 4.52 26.57
N HIS A 331 -1.27 4.44 27.20
CA HIS A 331 -2.54 4.37 26.50
C HIS A 331 -2.79 5.57 25.58
N GLN A 332 -2.70 6.83 26.00
CA GLN A 332 -3.09 7.97 25.17
C GLN A 332 -2.21 8.19 23.94
N ILE A 333 -0.92 7.84 23.98
CA ILE A 333 -0.04 7.96 22.81
C ILE A 333 -0.28 6.80 21.84
N VAL A 334 -0.48 5.56 22.33
CA VAL A 334 -0.83 4.39 21.49
C VAL A 334 -2.28 4.48 20.96
N TYR A 335 -3.19 5.08 21.71
CA TYR A 335 -4.58 5.34 21.30
C TYR A 335 -4.66 6.55 20.36
N GLY A 336 -3.85 7.59 20.58
CA GLY A 336 -3.74 8.75 19.70
C GLY A 336 -3.05 8.43 18.38
N LEU A 337 -2.18 7.41 18.33
CA LEU A 337 -1.52 6.95 17.10
C LEU A 337 -2.39 6.01 16.24
N LEU A 338 -3.39 5.31 16.81
CA LEU A 338 -4.00 4.16 16.13
C LEU A 338 -5.40 3.69 16.61
N ILE A 339 -6.27 4.53 17.19
CA ILE A 339 -7.66 4.12 17.49
C ILE A 339 -8.69 5.12 16.96
N ALA A 340 -9.23 4.78 15.79
CA ALA A 340 -10.67 4.62 15.67
C ALA A 340 -10.95 3.11 15.83
N HIS A 341 -11.88 2.75 16.71
CA HIS A 341 -12.52 1.43 16.84
C HIS A 341 -11.86 0.44 17.81
N MET A 342 -12.16 0.59 19.10
CA MET A 342 -12.51 -0.55 19.98
C MET A 342 -13.41 -0.07 21.13
N HIS A 343 -14.71 0.00 20.86
CA HIS A 343 -15.75 -0.17 21.89
C HIS A 343 -16.80 -1.15 21.34
N PRO A 344 -16.82 -2.41 21.79
CA PRO A 344 -18.06 -3.15 21.90
C PRO A 344 -18.67 -2.87 23.28
N LYS A 345 -19.99 -2.64 23.30
CA LYS A 345 -20.83 -2.69 24.50
C LYS A 345 -20.86 -4.08 25.10
#